data_AF-A0A7Y5SCG9-F1
#
_entry.id   AF-A0A7Y5SCG9-F1
#
_cell.length_a   1.000
_cell.length_b   1.000
_cell.length_c   1.000
_cell.angle_alpha   90.00
_cell.angle_beta   90.00
_cell.angle_gamma   90.00
#
_symmetry.space_group_name_H-M   'P 1'
#
loop_
_entity.id
_entity.type
_entity.pdbx_description
1 polymer ?
#
loop_
_entity_poly.entity_id
_entity_poly.type
_entity_poly.pdbx_seq_one_letter_code
_entity_poly.pdbx_strand_id
1 'polypeptide(L)'
;CPVAPGVALARDAAGSLHLVARSESANDVGRTWCELDAALGWAMLNAPLLAAAVSVRIAPPTRHLLAREPREARRLLDGGVRVYALCVNKDGTPIAGVPLN
;
A
#
# COMPACT_ATOMS: atom_id res chain seq x y z
N CYS A 1 -6.98 3.91 -6.30
CA CYS A 1 -7.69 4.91 -5.48
C CYS A 1 -8.02 6.10 -6.38
N PRO A 2 -9.19 6.77 -6.28
CA PRO A 2 -9.52 7.88 -7.18
C PRO A 2 -8.53 9.05 -7.14
N VAL A 3 -7.94 9.33 -5.97
CA VAL A 3 -6.96 10.42 -5.79
C VAL A 3 -5.51 9.97 -5.85
N ALA A 4 -5.27 8.65 -5.94
CA ALA A 4 -3.95 8.03 -6.01
C ALA A 4 -4.04 6.79 -6.91
N PRO A 5 -3.95 6.95 -8.25
CA PRO A 5 -4.13 5.86 -9.19
C PRO A 5 -3.15 4.68 -9.01
N GLY A 6 -1.94 4.95 -8.51
CA GLY A 6 -0.93 3.94 -8.19
C GLY A 6 -1.24 3.08 -6.95
N VAL A 7 -2.29 3.41 -6.19
CA VAL A 7 -2.68 2.70 -4.96
C VAL A 7 -3.90 1.81 -5.21
N ALA A 8 -3.71 0.50 -5.06
CA ALA A 8 -4.80 -0.46 -5.02
C ALA A 8 -5.48 -0.47 -3.64
N LEU A 9 -6.80 -0.65 -3.64
CA LEU A 9 -7.59 -0.89 -2.43
C LEU A 9 -7.94 -2.37 -2.38
N ALA A 10 -7.68 -3.01 -1.25
CA ALA A 10 -7.99 -4.42 -1.03
C ALA A 10 -8.66 -4.63 0.32
N ARG A 11 -9.49 -5.66 0.43
CA ARG A 11 -10.13 -6.07 1.69
C ARG A 11 -9.69 -7.47 2.06
N ASP A 12 -9.33 -7.70 3.32
CA ASP A 12 -9.07 -9.05 3.83
C ASP A 12 -10.37 -9.79 4.20
N ALA A 13 -10.25 -11.05 4.64
CA ALA A 13 -11.39 -11.85 5.09
C ALA A 13 -12.03 -11.32 6.38
N ALA A 14 -11.31 -10.52 7.17
CA ALA A 14 -11.81 -9.89 8.40
C ALA A 14 -12.47 -8.52 8.13
N GLY A 15 -12.56 -8.09 6.87
CA GLY A 15 -13.12 -6.81 6.47
C GLY A 15 -12.16 -5.62 6.68
N SER A 16 -10.89 -5.84 6.99
CA SER A 16 -9.90 -4.76 7.08
C SER A 16 -9.60 -4.20 5.69
N LEU A 17 -9.47 -2.88 5.59
CA LEU A 17 -9.04 -2.20 4.36
C LEU A 17 -7.51 -2.10 4.30
N HIS A 18 -6.97 -2.43 3.14
CA HIS A 18 -5.55 -2.39 2.82
C HIS A 18 -5.32 -1.47 1.63
N LEU A 19 -4.31 -0.61 1.75
CA LEU A 19 -3.83 0.27 0.68
C LEU A 19 -2.49 -0.27 0.23
N VAL A 20 -2.39 -0.65 -1.05
CA VAL A 20 -1.21 -1.31 -1.59
C VAL A 20 -0.65 -0.49 -2.74
N ALA A 21 0.62 -0.11 -2.64
CA ALA A 21 1.33 0.59 -3.69
C ALA A 21 2.64 -0.13 -4.03
N ARG A 22 3.13 0.08 -5.25
CA ARG A 22 4.35 -0.53 -5.76
C ARG A 22 5.34 0.55 -6.20
N SER A 23 6.57 0.42 -5.71
CA SER A 23 7.73 1.21 -6.11
C SER A 23 8.64 0.33 -6.97
N GLU A 24 8.97 0.82 -8.17
CA GLU A 24 9.81 0.12 -9.15
C GLU A 24 11.29 0.43 -8.97
N SER A 25 11.62 1.53 -8.30
CA SER A 25 13.01 1.99 -8.11
C SER A 25 13.16 2.79 -6.82
N ALA A 26 14.38 2.91 -6.29
CA ALA A 26 14.63 3.77 -5.13
C ALA A 26 14.11 5.22 -5.30
N ASN A 27 14.15 5.74 -6.53
CA ASN A 27 13.80 7.13 -6.84
C ASN A 27 12.28 7.42 -6.75
N ASP A 28 11.42 6.40 -6.88
CA ASP A 28 9.96 6.59 -6.84
C ASP A 28 9.34 6.29 -5.47
N VAL A 29 10.14 5.84 -4.50
CA VAL A 29 9.67 5.50 -3.15
C VAL A 29 8.96 6.69 -2.49
N GLY A 30 9.56 7.88 -2.53
CA GLY A 30 8.97 9.08 -1.91
C GLY A 30 7.64 9.49 -2.55
N ARG A 31 7.52 9.40 -3.88
CA ARG A 31 6.25 9.63 -4.58
C ARG A 31 5.20 8.59 -4.17
N THR A 32 5.58 7.32 -4.18
CA THR A 32 4.70 6.19 -3.83
C THR A 32 4.20 6.31 -2.38
N TRP A 33 5.04 6.83 -1.49
CA TRP A 33 4.65 7.18 -0.13
C TRP A 33 3.57 8.26 -0.08
N CYS A 34 3.78 9.40 -0.75
CA CYS A 34 2.78 10.47 -0.79
C CYS A 34 1.44 9.99 -1.37
N GLU A 35 1.47 9.10 -2.36
CA GLU A 35 0.27 8.46 -2.91
C GLU A 35 -0.46 7.59 -1.87
N LEU A 36 0.27 6.82 -1.06
CA LEU A 36 -0.31 6.05 0.05
C LEU A 36 -0.96 6.95 1.11
N ASP A 37 -0.36 8.09 1.44
CA ASP A 37 -0.94 9.05 2.40
C ASP A 37 -2.17 9.76 1.83
N ALA A 38 -2.16 10.13 0.55
CA ALA A 38 -3.33 10.68 -0.12
C ALA A 38 -4.48 9.65 -0.16
N ALA A 39 -4.17 8.39 -0.47
CA ALA A 39 -5.14 7.31 -0.46
C ALA A 39 -5.70 7.04 0.95
N LEU A 40 -4.87 7.14 1.98
CA LEU A 40 -5.28 7.01 3.38
C LEU A 40 -6.29 8.10 3.75
N GLY A 41 -5.96 9.37 3.49
CA GLY A 41 -6.84 10.49 3.76
C GLY A 41 -8.19 10.34 3.04
N TRP A 42 -8.16 9.99 1.76
CA TRP A 42 -9.38 9.71 0.99
C TRP A 42 -10.20 8.56 1.57
N ALA A 43 -9.56 7.43 1.91
CA ALA A 43 -10.25 6.27 2.45
C ALA A 43 -10.89 6.56 3.82
N MET A 44 -10.21 7.34 4.66
CA MET A 44 -10.75 7.76 5.96
C MET A 44 -11.95 8.70 5.82
N LEU A 45 -11.88 9.69 4.91
CA LEU A 45 -13.00 10.60 4.63
C LEU A 45 -14.21 9.89 4.03
N ASN A 46 -13.99 8.78 3.32
CA ASN A 46 -15.03 8.00 2.65
C ASN A 46 -15.34 6.67 3.36
N ALA A 47 -14.89 6.48 4.60
CA ALA A 47 -14.99 5.19 5.30
C ALA A 47 -16.43 4.64 5.40
N PRO A 48 -17.47 5.45 5.69
CA PRO A 48 -18.86 4.96 5.69
C PRO A 48 -19.33 4.47 4.32
N LEU A 49 -18.94 5.16 3.23
CA LEU A 49 -19.29 4.78 1.87
C LEU A 49 -18.60 3.47 1.48
N LEU A 50 -17.31 3.33 1.82
CA LEU A 50 -16.56 2.10 1.59
C LEU A 50 -17.18 0.94 2.39
N ALA A 51 -17.56 1.16 3.65
CA ALA A 51 -18.22 0.16 4.48
C ALA A 51 -19.55 -0.30 3.86
N ALA A 52 -20.35 0.62 3.32
CA ALA A 52 -21.59 0.28 2.64
C ALA A 52 -21.37 -0.47 1.32
N ALA A 53 -20.39 -0.05 0.51
CA ALA A 53 -20.18 -0.59 -0.84
C ALA A 53 -19.46 -1.94 -0.86
N VAL A 54 -18.48 -2.14 0.04
CA VAL A 54 -17.60 -3.31 0.03
C VAL A 54 -17.44 -3.94 1.42
N SER A 55 -18.33 -3.65 2.37
CA SER A 55 -18.36 -4.27 3.71
C SER A 55 -17.01 -4.25 4.44
N VAL A 56 -16.27 -3.15 4.32
CA VAL A 56 -15.06 -2.93 5.12
C VAL A 56 -15.42 -2.44 6.52
N ARG A 57 -14.58 -2.76 7.50
CA ARG A 57 -14.64 -2.17 8.84
C ARG A 57 -14.23 -0.71 8.77
N ILE A 58 -14.92 0.12 9.55
CA ILE A 58 -14.56 1.54 9.72
C ILE A 58 -13.38 1.60 10.69
N ALA A 59 -12.17 1.54 10.15
CA ALA A 59 -10.92 1.64 10.88
C ALA A 59 -9.83 2.23 9.96
N PRO A 60 -8.74 2.79 10.50
CA PRO A 60 -7.61 3.23 9.69
C PRO A 60 -7.05 2.07 8.83
N PRO A 61 -6.99 2.23 7.49
CA PRO A 61 -6.45 1.23 6.60
C PRO A 61 -4.98 0.91 6.88
N THR A 62 -4.59 -0.35 6.69
CA THR A 62 -3.17 -0.72 6.69
C THR A 62 -2.53 -0.34 5.35
N ARG A 63 -1.39 0.34 5.39
CA ARG A 63 -0.62 0.73 4.19
C ARG A 63 0.49 -0.28 3.93
N HIS A 64 0.62 -0.68 2.68
CA HIS A 64 1.60 -1.64 2.18
C HIS A 64 2.37 -1.04 1.02
N LEU A 65 3.69 -1.03 1.13
CA LEU A 65 4.60 -0.64 0.07
C LEU A 65 5.37 -1.87 -0.41
N LEU A 66 5.16 -2.27 -1.66
CA LEU A 66 5.97 -3.26 -2.35
C LEU A 66 7.13 -2.54 -3.04
N ALA A 67 8.35 -2.69 -2.54
CA ALA A 67 9.52 -1.99 -3.05
C ALA A 67 10.50 -2.96 -3.71
N ARG A 68 10.94 -2.64 -4.93
CA ARG A 68 12.04 -3.38 -5.60
C ARG A 68 13.38 -3.20 -4.89
N GLU A 69 13.59 -2.02 -4.30
CA GLU A 69 14.77 -1.66 -3.52
C GLU A 69 14.39 -1.38 -2.05
N PRO A 70 14.05 -2.44 -1.29
CA PRO A 70 13.44 -2.33 0.05
C PRO A 70 14.30 -1.58 1.08
N ARG A 71 15.62 -1.58 0.93
CA ARG A 71 16.54 -0.92 1.86
C ARG A 71 16.41 0.61 1.83
N GLU A 72 16.20 1.18 0.65
CA GLU A 72 16.01 2.63 0.48
C GLU A 72 14.66 3.07 1.07
N ALA A 73 13.64 2.21 0.96
CA ALA A 73 12.33 2.42 1.58
C ALA A 73 12.33 2.24 3.11
N ARG A 74 13.37 1.62 3.68
CA ARG A 74 13.46 1.30 5.11
C ARG A 74 13.52 2.56 5.99
N ARG A 75 14.04 3.67 5.47
CA ARG A 75 14.08 4.97 6.16
C ARG A 75 12.70 5.58 6.40
N LEU A 76 11.66 5.01 5.79
CA LEU A 76 10.28 5.48 5.90
C LEU A 76 9.43 4.63 6.87
N LEU A 77 10.01 3.64 7.55
CA LEU A 77 9.27 2.71 8.42
C LEU A 77 8.57 3.37 9.62
N ASP A 78 9.03 4.55 10.04
CA ASP A 78 8.44 5.27 11.20
C ASP A 78 7.00 5.74 10.94
N GLY A 79 6.57 5.80 9.67
CA GLY A 79 5.25 6.32 9.30
C GLY A 79 4.12 5.28 9.34
N GLY A 80 4.32 4.08 9.90
CA GLY A 80 3.27 3.07 10.02
C GLY A 80 2.87 2.40 8.69
N VAL A 81 3.81 2.31 7.76
CA VAL A 81 3.68 1.59 6.48
C VAL A 81 4.45 0.28 6.57
N ARG A 82 3.80 -0.82 6.14
CA ARG A 82 4.46 -2.12 6.02
C ARG A 82 5.20 -2.17 4.70
N VAL A 83 6.53 -2.36 4.74
CA VAL A 83 7.35 -2.43 3.53
C VAL A 83 7.68 -3.88 3.22
N TYR A 84 7.55 -4.26 1.96
CA TYR A 84 7.80 -5.60 1.45
C TYR A 84 8.84 -5.51 0.34
N ALA A 85 9.75 -6.47 0.31
CA ALA A 85 10.60 -6.67 -0.86
C ALA A 85 9.75 -7.23 -2.00
N LEU A 86 9.74 -6.55 -3.14
CA LEU A 86 9.11 -7.06 -4.35
C LEU A 86 10.00 -8.15 -4.96
N CYS A 87 9.54 -9.40 -4.95
CA CYS A 87 10.20 -10.48 -5.65
C CYS A 87 9.71 -10.52 -7.10
N VAL A 88 10.63 -10.78 -8.03
CA VAL A 88 10.31 -10.97 -9.45
C VAL A 88 10.95 -12.26 -9.94
N ASN A 89 10.26 -12.96 -10.83
CA ASN A 89 10.77 -14.11 -11.56
C ASN A 89 11.96 -13.67 -12.44
N LYS A 90 12.70 -14.66 -12.96
CA LYS A 90 13.80 -14.42 -13.91
C LYS A 90 13.33 -13.68 -15.18
N ASP A 91 12.07 -13.83 -15.55
CA ASP A 91 11.43 -13.12 -16.67
C ASP A 91 10.88 -11.73 -16.29
N GLY A 92 11.06 -11.30 -15.05
CA GLY A 92 10.58 -10.01 -14.53
C GLY A 92 9.15 -10.04 -13.96
N THR A 93 8.44 -11.18 -14.02
CA THR A 93 7.07 -11.29 -13.51
C THR A 93 7.03 -11.20 -11.98
N PRO A 94 6.20 -10.35 -11.35
CA PRO A 94 6.10 -10.28 -9.89
C PRO A 94 5.67 -11.60 -9.25
N ILE A 95 6.41 -12.05 -8.25
CA ILE A 95 6.08 -13.15 -7.34
C ILE A 95 5.90 -12.46 -5.98
N ALA A 96 4.77 -12.67 -5.30
CA ALA A 96 4.36 -11.90 -4.11
C ALA A 96 5.49 -11.48 -3.13
N GLY A 97 5.35 -10.27 -2.56
CA GLY A 97 6.40 -9.65 -1.75
C GLY A 97 6.55 -10.22 -0.33
N VAL A 98 7.80 -10.27 0.16
CA VAL A 98 8.15 -10.74 1.51
C VAL A 98 8.23 -9.54 2.48
N PRO A 99 7.59 -9.58 3.67
CA PRO A 99 7.65 -8.49 4.63
C PRO A 99 9.07 -8.26 5.14
N LEU A 100 9.47 -7.00 5.24
CA LEU A 100 10.70 -6.60 5.93
C LEU A 100 10.35 -6.35 7.39
N ASN A 101 10.82 -7.23 8.28
CA ASN A 101 10.85 -6.95 9.71
C ASN A 101 11.99 -5.97 10.03
#